data_AF-A0A060C8Q1-F1
#
_entry.id   AF-A0A060C8Q1-F1
#
_cell.length_a   1.000
_cell.length_b   1.000
_cell.length_c   1.000
_cell.angle_alpha   90.00
_cell.angle_beta   90.00
_cell.angle_gamma   90.00
#
_symmetry.space_group_name_H-M   'P 1'
#
loop_
_entity.id
_entity.type
_entity.pdbx_description
1 polymer ?
#
loop_
_entity_poly.entity_id
_entity_poly.type
_entity_poly.pdbx_seq_one_letter_code
_entity_poly.pdbx_strand_id
1 'polypeptide(L)'
;MESSIYLLDPSNADWQAYIGQRNDDVYANFSFDGYQIDQLGNRGDRYDYNGNKVNLLKGYASFINAMKTKHPNKRLVMNAVSQYGASQIAGTGKVDF
;
A
#
# COMPACT_ATOMS: atom_id res chain seq x y z
N MET A 1 -21.60 -15.09 -9.99
CA MET A 1 -20.34 -14.52 -10.50
C MET A 1 -19.48 -14.22 -9.29
N GLU A 2 -18.30 -14.82 -9.19
CA GLU A 2 -17.29 -14.33 -8.26
C GLU A 2 -16.56 -13.17 -8.91
N SER A 3 -16.53 -12.03 -8.24
CA SER A 3 -15.71 -10.89 -8.64
C SER A 3 -14.26 -11.14 -8.19
N SER A 4 -13.32 -11.04 -9.12
CA SER A 4 -11.88 -11.20 -8.81
C SER A 4 -11.24 -9.85 -8.49
N ILE A 5 -10.30 -9.84 -7.55
CA ILE A 5 -9.43 -8.69 -7.28
C ILE A 5 -8.05 -9.01 -7.85
N TYR A 6 -7.59 -8.18 -8.79
CA TYR A 6 -6.25 -8.28 -9.36
C TYR A 6 -5.25 -7.53 -8.48
N LEU A 7 -4.08 -8.15 -8.28
CA LEU A 7 -3.01 -7.58 -7.47
C LEU A 7 -2.05 -6.78 -8.34
N LEU A 8 -1.61 -5.65 -7.82
CA LEU A 8 -0.64 -4.77 -8.47
C LEU A 8 0.62 -4.70 -7.62
N ASP A 9 1.75 -4.36 -8.26
CA ASP A 9 3.02 -4.19 -7.56
C ASP A 9 2.95 -2.93 -6.69
N PRO A 10 3.05 -3.05 -5.35
CA PRO A 10 3.00 -1.91 -4.45
C PRO A 10 4.19 -0.95 -4.59
N SER A 11 5.27 -1.36 -5.25
CA SER A 11 6.43 -0.51 -5.56
C SER A 11 6.31 0.25 -6.88
N ASN A 12 5.30 -0.05 -7.70
CA ASN A 12 5.10 0.61 -8.99
C ASN A 12 4.62 2.05 -8.80
N ALA A 13 5.40 3.02 -9.30
CA ALA A 13 5.13 4.44 -9.09
C ALA A 13 3.85 4.93 -9.79
N ASP A 14 3.52 4.38 -10.97
CA ASP A 14 2.31 4.76 -11.69
C ASP A 14 1.06 4.29 -10.95
N TRP A 15 1.11 3.07 -10.41
CA TRP A 15 0.06 2.56 -9.52
C TRP A 15 -0.07 3.41 -8.25
N GLN A 16 1.05 3.74 -7.59
CA GLN A 16 1.05 4.61 -6.41
C GLN A 16 0.42 5.98 -6.73
N ALA A 17 0.78 6.58 -7.87
CA ALA A 17 0.21 7.84 -8.31
C ALA A 17 -1.30 7.73 -8.54
N TYR A 18 -1.74 6.70 -9.26
CA TYR A 18 -3.15 6.45 -9.53
C TYR A 18 -3.97 6.28 -8.24
N ILE A 19 -3.58 5.36 -7.34
CA ILE A 19 -4.35 5.09 -6.14
C ILE A 19 -4.29 6.27 -5.15
N GLY A 20 -3.16 6.98 -5.11
CA GLY A 20 -3.05 8.24 -4.37
C GLY A 20 -4.04 9.29 -4.88
N GLN A 21 -4.22 9.43 -6.20
CA GLN A 21 -5.25 10.33 -6.76
C GLN A 21 -6.67 9.88 -6.39
N ARG A 22 -6.93 8.56 -6.34
CA ARG A 22 -8.23 8.07 -5.85
C ARG A 22 -8.47 8.38 -4.38
N ASN A 23 -7.43 8.43 -3.56
CA ASN A 23 -7.54 8.93 -2.20
C ASN A 23 -7.84 10.44 -2.17
N ASP A 24 -7.30 11.25 -3.10
CA ASP A 24 -7.68 12.68 -3.22
C ASP A 24 -9.18 12.83 -3.45
N ASP A 25 -9.75 12.04 -4.38
CA ASP A 25 -11.19 12.03 -4.68
C ASP A 25 -12.00 11.72 -3.41
N VAL A 26 -11.58 10.72 -2.62
CA VAL A 26 -12.23 10.35 -1.36
C VAL A 26 -12.15 11.48 -0.34
N TYR A 27 -10.98 12.08 -0.13
CA TYR A 27 -10.80 13.14 0.87
C TYR A 27 -11.50 14.46 0.51
N ALA A 28 -11.71 14.72 -0.78
CA ALA A 28 -12.46 15.89 -1.24
C ALA A 28 -13.97 15.76 -0.98
N ASN A 29 -14.50 14.53 -0.97
CA ASN A 29 -15.93 14.27 -0.84
C ASN A 29 -16.33 13.80 0.57
N PHE A 30 -15.38 13.26 1.33
CA PHE A 30 -15.61 12.70 2.66
C PHE A 30 -14.51 13.13 3.62
N SER A 31 -14.91 13.51 4.84
CA SER A 31 -14.01 13.98 5.89
C SER A 31 -13.24 12.85 6.59
N PHE A 32 -12.70 11.89 5.83
CA PHE A 32 -11.85 10.84 6.40
C PHE A 32 -10.53 11.40 6.88
N ASP A 33 -10.10 10.98 8.07
CA ASP A 33 -8.84 11.41 8.69
C ASP A 33 -7.61 10.68 8.16
N GLY A 34 -7.80 9.60 7.40
CA GLY A 34 -6.69 8.72 7.03
C GLY A 34 -7.05 7.62 6.05
N TYR A 35 -6.11 6.70 5.88
CA TYR A 35 -6.22 5.52 5.05
C TYR A 35 -5.80 4.28 5.83
N GLN A 36 -6.72 3.32 5.95
CA GLN A 36 -6.42 1.99 6.44
C GLN A 36 -6.02 1.09 5.27
N ILE A 37 -4.74 0.74 5.24
CA ILE A 37 -4.10 -0.12 4.24
C ILE A 37 -4.25 -1.57 4.67
N ASP A 38 -4.85 -2.39 3.81
CA ASP A 38 -4.97 -3.83 4.02
C ASP A 38 -4.20 -4.61 2.95
N GLN A 39 -3.78 -5.83 3.29
CA GLN A 39 -3.00 -6.70 2.40
C GLN A 39 -3.37 -8.17 2.58
N LEU A 40 -3.06 -9.00 1.59
CA LEU A 40 -3.45 -10.42 1.57
C LEU A 40 -2.42 -11.38 2.18
N GLY A 41 -1.43 -10.88 2.92
CA GLY A 41 -0.37 -11.68 3.53
C GLY A 41 0.67 -12.18 2.53
N ASN A 42 1.40 -13.23 2.91
CA ASN A 42 2.41 -13.84 2.05
C ASN A 42 1.76 -14.43 0.79
N ARG A 43 2.31 -14.11 -0.37
CA ARG A 43 1.85 -14.62 -1.67
C ARG A 43 2.83 -15.62 -2.28
N GLY A 44 4.03 -15.80 -1.73
CA GLY A 44 5.12 -16.51 -2.39
C GLY A 44 5.72 -15.70 -3.52
N ASP A 45 6.43 -16.36 -4.44
CA ASP A 45 7.10 -15.66 -5.54
C ASP A 45 6.09 -15.00 -6.49
N ARG A 46 6.31 -13.71 -6.75
CA ARG A 46 5.54 -12.89 -7.67
C ARG A 46 6.48 -12.14 -8.59
N TYR A 47 5.99 -11.83 -9.77
CA TYR A 47 6.77 -11.20 -10.83
C TYR A 47 6.02 -9.99 -11.38
N ASP A 48 6.76 -8.95 -11.72
CA ASP A 48 6.22 -7.80 -12.44
C ASP A 48 5.93 -8.18 -13.91
N TYR A 49 5.41 -7.22 -14.67
CA TYR A 49 5.11 -7.42 -16.09
C TYR A 49 6.34 -7.84 -16.92
N ASN A 50 7.54 -7.42 -16.52
CA ASN A 50 8.79 -7.70 -17.21
C ASN A 50 9.43 -9.04 -16.77
N GLY A 51 8.80 -9.77 -15.86
CA GLY A 51 9.31 -11.03 -15.32
C GLY A 51 10.34 -10.87 -14.19
N ASN A 52 10.49 -9.67 -13.62
CA ASN A 52 11.37 -9.48 -12.47
C ASN A 52 10.67 -9.91 -11.19
N LYS A 53 11.39 -10.57 -10.29
CA LYS A 53 10.85 -10.99 -8.99
C LYS A 53 10.53 -9.76 -8.14
N VAL A 54 9.28 -9.65 -7.70
CA VAL A 54 8.79 -8.57 -6.84
C VAL A 54 9.14 -8.85 -5.39
N ASN A 55 9.77 -7.88 -4.73
CA ASN A 55 9.97 -7.92 -3.28
C ASN A 55 8.80 -7.20 -2.59
N LEU A 56 7.74 -7.95 -2.27
CA LEU A 56 6.52 -7.39 -1.68
C LEU A 56 6.78 -6.64 -0.38
N LEU A 57 7.70 -7.10 0.46
CA LEU A 57 8.05 -6.45 1.73
C LEU A 57 8.64 -5.05 1.50
N LYS A 58 9.59 -4.93 0.56
CA LYS A 58 10.14 -3.62 0.15
C LYS A 58 9.08 -2.77 -0.53
N GLY A 59 8.20 -3.38 -1.32
CA GLY A 59 7.11 -2.71 -1.99
C GLY A 59 6.09 -2.10 -1.02
N TYR A 60 5.76 -2.77 0.09
CA TYR A 60 4.89 -2.19 1.12
C TYR A 60 5.51 -0.96 1.78
N ALA A 61 6.80 -0.99 2.11
CA ALA A 61 7.48 0.18 2.64
C ALA A 61 7.52 1.34 1.62
N SER A 62 7.77 1.04 0.35
CA SER A 62 7.71 2.02 -0.75
C SER A 62 6.32 2.66 -0.84
N PHE A 63 5.27 1.84 -0.80
CA PHE A 63 3.88 2.30 -0.87
C PHE A 63 3.51 3.21 0.30
N ILE A 64 3.79 2.80 1.55
CA ILE A 64 3.53 3.61 2.75
C ILE A 64 4.23 4.96 2.65
N ASN A 65 5.50 4.96 2.23
CA ASN A 65 6.26 6.19 2.04
C ASN A 65 5.60 7.11 1.02
N ALA A 66 5.18 6.58 -0.14
CA ALA A 66 4.52 7.35 -1.18
C ALA A 66 3.19 7.95 -0.70
N MET A 67 2.34 7.16 -0.04
CA MET A 67 1.06 7.62 0.48
C MET A 67 1.23 8.69 1.55
N LYS A 68 2.17 8.51 2.49
CA LYS A 68 2.43 9.50 3.55
C LYS A 68 3.04 10.78 3.00
N THR A 69 3.93 10.67 2.00
CA THR A 69 4.50 11.86 1.34
C THR A 69 3.43 12.65 0.59
N LYS A 70 2.49 11.97 -0.09
CA LYS A 70 1.40 12.64 -0.80
C LYS A 70 0.38 13.27 0.16
N HIS A 71 0.06 12.58 1.25
CA HIS A 71 -0.94 13.03 2.23
C HIS A 71 -0.34 13.14 3.64
N PRO A 72 0.59 14.10 3.89
CA PRO A 72 1.34 14.15 5.14
C PRO A 72 0.44 14.31 6.37
N ASN A 73 -0.67 15.02 6.22
CA ASN A 73 -1.63 15.31 7.28
C ASN A 73 -2.66 14.20 7.50
N LYS A 74 -2.68 13.16 6.66
CA LYS A 74 -3.59 12.03 6.80
C LYS A 74 -2.92 10.90 7.57
N ARG A 75 -3.69 10.21 8.41
CA ARG A 75 -3.21 9.04 9.16
C ARG A 75 -3.08 7.83 8.25
N LEU A 76 -2.10 6.97 8.51
CA LEU A 76 -1.96 5.69 7.84
C LEU A 76 -1.95 4.57 8.87
N VAL A 77 -2.82 3.59 8.68
CA VAL A 77 -2.87 2.37 9.50
C VAL A 77 -2.65 1.20 8.56
N MET A 78 -1.84 0.21 8.93
CA MET A 78 -1.63 -0.95 8.06
C MET A 78 -1.69 -2.26 8.83
N ASN A 79 -2.53 -3.19 8.35
CA ASN A 79 -2.54 -4.54 8.87
C ASN A 79 -1.39 -5.37 8.27
N ALA A 80 -0.56 -5.96 9.13
CA ALA A 80 0.43 -6.96 8.75
C ALA A 80 -0.17 -8.37 8.90
N VAL A 81 -0.95 -8.82 7.92
CA VAL A 81 -1.56 -10.17 7.95
C VAL A 81 -0.49 -11.22 8.19
N SER A 82 -0.68 -12.03 9.25
CA SER A 82 0.28 -13.03 9.73
C SER A 82 1.70 -12.48 10.00
N GLN A 83 1.82 -11.21 10.41
CA GLN A 83 3.08 -10.48 10.60
C GLN A 83 3.93 -10.29 9.33
N TYR A 84 3.40 -10.63 8.15
CA TYR A 84 4.13 -10.51 6.90
C TYR A 84 4.38 -9.04 6.56
N GLY A 85 5.65 -8.61 6.59
CA GLY A 85 6.03 -7.22 6.37
C GLY A 85 6.03 -6.35 7.62
N ALA A 86 5.71 -6.89 8.79
CA ALA A 86 5.61 -6.09 10.02
C ALA A 86 6.88 -5.25 10.30
N SER A 87 8.08 -5.82 10.11
CA SER A 87 9.32 -5.08 10.35
C SER A 87 9.59 -3.97 9.32
N GLN A 88 9.25 -4.19 8.04
CA GLN A 88 9.39 -3.18 7.00
C GLN A 88 8.36 -2.06 7.14
N ILE A 89 7.12 -2.41 7.52
CA ILE A 89 6.02 -1.48 7.79
C ILE A 89 6.39 -0.60 8.99
N ALA A 90 6.74 -1.23 10.13
CA ALA A 90 7.16 -0.51 11.33
C ALA A 90 8.41 0.34 11.07
N GLY A 91 9.36 -0.18 10.30
CA GLY A 91 10.60 0.50 9.93
C GLY A 91 10.39 1.78 9.10
N THR A 92 9.20 2.03 8.53
CA THR A 92 8.90 3.31 7.88
C THR A 92 8.75 4.46 8.87
N GLY A 93 8.33 4.18 10.12
CA GLY A 93 7.97 5.19 11.12
C GLY A 93 6.82 6.11 10.69
N LYS A 94 6.01 5.70 9.70
CA LYS A 94 4.99 6.52 9.04
C LYS A 94 3.56 5.99 9.16
N VAL A 95 3.40 4.85 9.82
CA VAL A 95 2.10 4.30 10.23
C VAL A 95 1.83 4.70 11.67
N ASP A 96 0.57 5.03 11.97
CA ASP A 96 0.17 5.57 13.27
C ASP A 96 -0.04 4.48 14.33
N PHE A 97 -0.44 3.26 13.94
CA PHE A 97 -0.61 2.08 14.82
C PHE A 97 -0.86 0.79 14.03
#